data_AF-A0A9Q9DED2-F1
#
_entry.id   AF-A0A9Q9DED2-F1
#
_cell.length_a   1.000
_cell.length_b   1.000
_cell.length_c   1.000
_cell.angle_alpha   90.00
_cell.angle_beta   90.00
_cell.angle_gamma   90.00
#
_symmetry.space_group_name_H-M   'P 1'
#
loop_
_entity.id
_entity.type
_entity.pdbx_description
1 polymer ?
#
loop_
_entity_poly.entity_id
_entity_poly.type
_entity_poly.pdbx_seq_one_letter_code
_entity_poly.pdbx_strand_id
1 'polypeptide(L)' 'MIERPNQPPGTLERKVELEQTVHYAIQVLVEEACLLGWTQAEFLTSISDTAIARLSLLDEDEAISPPAEGDLSRTIYPTD' A
#
# COMPACT_ATOMS: atom_id res chain seq x y z
N MET A 1 9.98 15.61 0.55
CA MET A 1 9.86 14.39 1.39
C MET A 1 8.38 14.13 1.59
N ILE A 2 7.88 12.91 1.32
CA ILE A 2 6.47 12.59 1.56
C ILE A 2 6.27 12.40 3.05
N GLU A 3 5.39 13.21 3.64
CA GLU A 3 5.11 13.15 5.07
C GLU A 3 4.23 11.94 5.41
N ARG A 4 4.42 11.43 6.63
CA ARG A 4 3.46 10.45 7.16
C ARG A 4 2.13 11.15 7.34
N PRO A 5 1.01 10.50 7.00
CA PRO A 5 -0.23 11.21 7.06
C PRO A 5 -0.67 11.35 8.53
N ASN A 6 -1.29 12.47 8.84
CA ASN A 6 -1.54 12.98 10.19
C ASN A 6 -2.94 12.68 10.69
N GLN A 7 -3.87 12.33 9.79
CA GLN A 7 -5.25 12.02 10.15
C GLN A 7 -5.42 10.54 10.57
N PRO A 8 -6.34 10.21 11.50
CA PRO A 8 -6.55 8.83 11.91
C PRO A 8 -7.09 7.95 10.76
N PRO A 9 -6.82 6.64 10.75
CA PRO A 9 -7.36 5.73 9.75
C PRO A 9 -8.89 5.74 9.71
N GLY A 10 -9.47 5.61 8.50
CA GLY A 10 -10.92 5.50 8.31
C GLY A 10 -11.67 6.84 8.22
N THR A 11 -11.01 7.98 8.41
CA THR A 11 -11.66 9.29 8.23
C THR A 11 -11.64 9.76 6.79
N LEU A 12 -12.59 10.65 6.45
CA LEU A 12 -12.65 11.25 5.11
C LEU A 12 -11.43 12.15 4.87
N GLU A 13 -11.00 12.87 5.91
CA GLU A 13 -9.85 13.76 5.89
C GLU A 13 -8.57 12.97 5.59
N ARG A 14 -8.43 11.76 6.14
CA ARG A 14 -7.32 10.86 5.84
C ARG A 14 -7.31 10.40 4.38
N LYS A 15 -8.48 10.14 3.80
CA LYS A 15 -8.59 9.79 2.39
C LYS A 15 -8.09 10.95 1.50
N VAL A 16 -8.55 12.16 1.77
CA VAL A 16 -8.14 13.36 1.02
C VAL A 16 -6.63 13.60 1.15
N GLU A 17 -6.08 13.49 2.36
CA GLU A 17 -4.64 13.61 2.62
C GLU A 17 -3.82 12.58 1.82
N LEU A 18 -4.27 11.33 1.79
CA LEU A 18 -3.63 10.26 1.02
C LEU A 18 -3.72 10.52 -0.49
N GLU A 19 -4.86 10.96 -1.00
CA GLU A 19 -5.04 11.30 -2.42
C GLU A 19 -4.10 12.43 -2.86
N GLN A 20 -3.99 13.49 -2.05
CA GLN A 20 -3.05 14.59 -2.27
C GLN A 20 -1.60 14.11 -2.24
N THR A 21 -1.27 13.25 -1.29
CA THR A 21 0.06 12.65 -1.15
C THR A 21 0.44 11.83 -2.37
N VAL A 22 -0.48 10.99 -2.86
CA VAL A 22 -0.28 10.20 -4.07
C VAL A 22 -0.08 11.10 -5.29
N HIS A 23 -0.89 12.15 -5.43
CA HIS A 23 -0.74 13.10 -6.55
C HIS A 23 0.63 13.78 -6.53
N TYR A 24 1.06 14.26 -5.37
CA TYR A 24 2.39 14.85 -5.20
C TYR A 24 3.52 13.86 -5.51
N ALA A 25 3.40 12.62 -5.04
CA ALA A 25 4.39 11.58 -5.32
C ALA A 25 4.53 11.30 -6.83
N ILE A 26 3.41 11.21 -7.55
CA ILE A 26 3.39 11.04 -9.00
C ILE A 26 4.08 12.20 -9.70
N GLN A 27 3.77 13.44 -9.29
CA GLN A 27 4.39 14.62 -9.88
C GLN A 27 5.92 14.59 -9.73
N VAL A 28 6.42 14.33 -8.53
CA VAL A 28 7.87 14.23 -8.28
C VAL A 28 8.51 13.13 -9.13
N LEU A 29 7.89 11.95 -9.21
CA LEU A 29 8.43 10.84 -10.01
C LEU A 29 8.52 11.17 -11.50
N VAL A 30 7.52 11.86 -12.05
CA VAL A 30 7.52 12.30 -13.45
C VAL A 30 8.58 13.37 -13.69
N GLU A 31 8.70 14.36 -12.80
CA GLU A 31 9.72 15.41 -12.89
C GLU A 31 11.14 14.81 -12.88
N GLU A 32 11.43 13.88 -11.96
CA GLU A 32 12.72 13.19 -11.88
C GLU A 32 13.00 12.34 -13.13
N ALA A 33 11.99 11.62 -13.64
CA ALA A 33 12.13 10.85 -14.88
C ALA A 33 12.47 11.77 -16.07
N CYS A 34 11.82 12.93 -16.17
CA CYS A 34 12.13 13.94 -17.18
C CYS A 34 13.56 14.49 -17.03
N LEU A 35 14.01 14.77 -15.79
CA LEU A 35 15.38 15.24 -15.53
C LEU A 35 16.44 14.20 -15.89
N LEU A 36 16.16 12.93 -15.67
CA LEU A 36 17.01 11.81 -16.05
C LEU A 36 16.94 11.47 -17.55
N GLY A 37 16.08 12.15 -18.31
CA GLY A 37 15.90 11.92 -19.74
C GLY A 37 15.23 10.59 -20.06
N TRP A 38 14.49 10.01 -19.12
CA TRP A 38 13.80 8.75 -19.33
C TRP A 38 12.66 8.92 -20.32
N THR A 39 12.54 7.95 -21.22
CA THR A 39 11.34 7.79 -22.03
C THR A 39 10.17 7.34 -21.17
N GLN A 40 8.95 7.56 -21.65
CA GLN A 40 7.75 7.07 -20.98
C GLN A 40 7.78 5.55 -20.76
N ALA A 41 8.33 4.78 -21.71
CA ALA A 41 8.42 3.33 -21.60
C ALA A 41 9.38 2.90 -20.48
N GLU A 42 10.55 3.53 -20.38
CA GLU A 42 11.53 3.24 -19.32
C GLU A 42 10.96 3.57 -17.93
N PHE A 43 10.32 4.73 -17.80
CA PHE A 43 9.69 5.13 -16.55
C PHE A 43 8.60 4.15 -16.10
N LEU A 44 7.65 3.82 -16.99
CA LEU A 44 6.55 2.92 -16.64
C LEU A 44 7.04 1.48 -16.38
N THR A 45 8.07 1.03 -17.11
CA THR A 45 8.68 -0.29 -16.87
C THR A 45 9.32 -0.32 -15.48
N SER A 46 10.12 0.68 -15.13
CA SER A 46 10.76 0.76 -13.81
C SER A 46 9.76 0.80 -12.66
N ILE A 47 8.65 1.54 -12.82
CA ILE A 47 7.56 1.57 -11.83
C ILE A 47 6.90 0.20 -11.71
N SER A 48 6.60 -0.45 -12.83
CA SER A 48 6.00 -1.78 -12.86
C SER A 48 6.90 -2.82 -12.19
N ASP A 49 8.18 -2.87 -12.55
CA ASP A 49 9.14 -3.82 -11.98
C ASP A 49 9.28 -3.65 -10.46
N THR A 50 9.34 -2.39 -10.00
CA THR A 50 9.42 -2.08 -8.57
C THR A 50 8.13 -2.46 -7.83
N ALA A 51 6.97 -2.22 -8.44
CA ALA A 51 5.68 -2.57 -7.85
C ALA A 51 5.51 -4.10 -7.76
N ILE A 52 5.85 -4.83 -8.81
CA ILE A 52 5.84 -6.29 -8.84
C ILE A 52 6.75 -6.85 -7.75
N ALA A 53 8.00 -6.39 -7.69
CA ALA A 53 8.96 -6.85 -6.68
C ALA A 53 8.44 -6.63 -5.24
N ARG A 54 7.78 -5.50 -4.98
CA ARG A 54 7.18 -5.23 -3.66
C ARG A 54 5.96 -6.08 -3.35
N LEU A 55 5.09 -6.31 -4.33
CA LEU A 55 3.91 -7.15 -4.16
C LEU A 55 4.31 -8.60 -3.90
N SER A 56 5.31 -9.11 -4.63
CA SER A 56 5.83 -10.46 -4.42
C SER A 56 6.38 -10.68 -3.01
N LEU A 57 6.98 -9.66 -2.37
CA LEU A 57 7.41 -9.76 -0.97
C LEU A 57 6.22 -9.90 0.00
N LEU A 58 5.09 -9.26 -0.28
CA LEU A 58 3.90 -9.37 0.55
C LEU A 58 3.23 -10.75 0.41
N ASP A 59 3.25 -11.32 -0.81
CA ASP A 59 2.75 -12.68 -1.06
C ASP A 59 3.58 -13.73 -0.31
N GLU A 60 4.90 -13.50 -0.16
CA GLU A 60 5.79 -14.35 0.62
C GLU A 60 5.55 -14.24 2.14
N ASP A 61 5.21 -13.05 2.65
CA ASP A 61 4.89 -12.81 4.08
C ASP A 61 3.53 -13.42 4.46
N GLU A 62 2.53 -13.41 3.57
CA GLU A 62 1.20 -14.00 3.83
C GLU A 62 1.26 -15.54 3.90
N ALA A 63 2.22 -16.17 3.21
CA ALA A 63 2.46 -17.62 3.26
C ALA A 63 3.07 -18.11 4.60
N ILE A 64 3.54 -17.21 5.47
CA ILE A 64 4.18 -17.51 6.76
C ILE A 64 3.23 -17.25 7.95
N SER A 65 1.96 -16.88 7.70
CA SER A 65 0.94 -16.90 8.76
C SER A 65 0.47 -18.33 8.97
N PRO A 66 0.83 -19.02 10.08
CA PRO A 66 0.22 -20.32 10.36
C PRO A 66 -1.29 -20.12 10.49
N PRO A 67 -2.12 -21.09 10.07
CA PRO A 67 -3.53 -21.06 10.44
C PRO A 67 -3.59 -20.94 11.96
N ALA A 68 -4.32 -19.94 12.46
CA ALA A 68 -4.60 -19.84 13.88
C ALA A 68 -5.39 -21.10 14.28
N GLU A 69 -4.67 -22.14 14.70
CA GLU A 69 -5.24 -23.30 15.35
C GLU A 69 -5.79 -22.85 16.70
N GLY A 70 -7.12 -22.80 16.77
CA GLY A 70 -7.90 -23.14 17.95
C GLY A 70 -7.70 -22.29 19.20
N ASP A 71 -8.66 -21.41 19.45
CA ASP A 71 -9.29 -21.42 20.78
C ASP A 71 -10.81 -21.52 20.61
N LEU A 72 -11.27 -22.77 20.58
CA LEU A 72 -12.67 -23.15 20.77
C LEU A 72 -13.04 -22.92 22.24
N SER A 73 -13.23 -21.66 22.63
CA SER A 73 -13.75 -21.30 23.94
C SER A 73 -15.07 -20.53 23.83
N ARG A 74 -16.14 -21.32 23.66
CA ARG A 74 -17.36 -21.28 24.47
C ARG A 74 -18.12 -19.94 24.57
N THR A 75 -19.18 -19.78 23.77
CA THR A 75 -20.47 -19.27 24.26
C THR A 75 -21.63 -19.93 23.52
N ILE A 76 -22.26 -20.89 24.20
CA ILE A 76 -23.62 -21.35 23.88
C ILE A 76 -24.54 -20.18 24.23
N TYR A 77 -25.23 -19.60 23.24
CA TYR A 77 -26.34 -18.68 23.52
C TYR A 77 -27.58 -19.53 23.85
N PRO A 78 -28.25 -19.30 24.99
CA PRO A 78 -29.56 -19.87 25.22
C PRO A 78 -30.61 -19.05 24.45
N THR A 79 -31.38 -19.72 23.60
CA THR A 79 -32.68 -19.24 23.14
C THR A 79 -33.72 -19.57 24.21
N ASP A 80 -34.24 -18.54 24.85
CA ASP A 80 -35.64 -18.49 25.32
C ASP A 80 -36.38 -17.48 24.44
#